data_AF-A0AAV5C0F6-F1
#
_entry.id   AF-A0AAV5C0F6-F1
#
_cell.length_a   1.000
_cell.length_b   1.000
_cell.length_c   1.000
_cell.angle_alpha   90.00
_cell.angle_beta   90.00
_cell.angle_gamma   90.00
#
_symmetry.space_group_name_H-M   'P 1'
#
loop_
_entity.id
_entity.type
_entity.pdbx_description
1 polymer ?
#
loop_
_entity_poly.entity_id
_entity_poly.type
_entity_poly.pdbx_seq_one_letter_code
_entity_poly.pdbx_strand_id
1 'polypeptide(L)'
;MAMAATLSRLSFGPSSCKANGRTNCKPSGARTGVGSGVLDRCSTWRCSVTATTTEIMAARRQQEKKNEDDEWRSYLSPEKLEIVRQLEPWVEEHVLPLLKPVEASWQPSDLLPDPASLGSDGFHSACLDLRARAACVPDELLVCLVANMVTEEALPTYPSGLNRLEVVRDATGADGSAWARWIRGWSAEENRHGDVLNRYMHLCGRFDMREVERTVQRLIRSGLAVPAPASPFHGFVYVAFQERATAIAHGNTARLVGSAYPRRRRR
;
A
#
# COMPACT_ATOMS: atom_id res chain seq x y z
N MET A 1 -7.55 -12.13 0.92
CA MET A 1 -8.25 -11.13 0.11
C MET A 1 -7.40 -9.85 0.15
N ALA A 2 -6.08 -9.91 0.38
CA ALA A 2 -5.23 -8.74 0.56
C ALA A 2 -4.37 -8.35 -0.64
N MET A 3 -4.03 -7.06 -0.58
CA MET A 3 -3.62 -6.07 -1.60
C MET A 3 -2.42 -6.48 -2.45
N ALA A 4 -2.15 -5.79 -3.56
CA ALA A 4 -0.82 -5.72 -4.19
C ALA A 4 -0.85 -4.59 -5.22
N ALA A 5 -0.46 -3.38 -4.84
CA ALA A 5 -0.08 -2.33 -5.81
C ALA A 5 0.63 -1.15 -5.14
N THR A 6 1.94 -1.26 -4.88
CA THR A 6 2.84 -0.09 -5.03
C THR A 6 4.32 -0.51 -5.17
N LEU A 7 4.75 -0.90 -6.37
CA LEU A 7 6.17 -0.86 -6.75
C LEU A 7 6.35 0.20 -7.83
N SER A 8 6.47 1.45 -7.41
CA SER A 8 7.04 2.53 -8.23
C SER A 8 7.39 3.73 -7.34
N ARG A 9 8.65 3.77 -6.90
CA ARG A 9 9.53 4.96 -6.75
C ARG A 9 10.71 4.64 -5.82
N LEU A 10 11.63 3.80 -6.32
CA LEU A 10 13.03 3.87 -5.88
C LEU A 10 13.76 4.77 -6.88
N SER A 11 13.79 6.07 -6.61
CA SER A 11 14.62 7.01 -7.35
C SER A 11 16.03 6.98 -6.77
N PHE A 12 16.95 6.31 -7.46
CA PHE A 12 18.39 6.52 -7.25
C PHE A 12 18.77 7.89 -7.82
N GLY A 13 19.17 8.82 -6.94
CA GLY A 13 19.60 10.16 -7.34
C GLY A 13 20.97 10.15 -8.02
N PRO A 14 21.20 10.95 -9.08
CA PRO A 14 22.55 11.20 -9.57
C PRO A 14 23.25 12.28 -8.73
N SER A 15 24.55 12.04 -8.56
CA SER A 15 25.54 12.75 -7.78
C SER A 15 25.66 14.26 -8.06
N SER A 16 26.02 14.97 -6.99
CA SER A 16 26.41 16.38 -6.93
C SER A 16 27.50 16.75 -7.95
N CYS A 17 27.28 17.86 -8.67
CA CYS A 17 28.35 18.64 -9.31
C CYS A 17 28.08 20.13 -9.05
N LYS A 18 28.98 20.77 -8.29
CA LYS A 18 29.00 22.23 -8.06
C LYS A 18 29.47 22.95 -9.32
N ALA A 19 28.81 24.04 -9.70
CA ALA A 19 29.35 25.00 -10.66
C ALA A 19 30.17 26.07 -9.91
N ASN A 20 31.46 26.16 -10.27
CA ASN A 20 32.38 27.20 -9.84
C ASN A 20 32.62 28.10 -11.07
N GLY A 21 32.35 29.40 -10.98
CA GLY A 21 32.53 30.34 -12.10
C GLY A 21 32.48 31.79 -11.64
N ARG A 22 33.67 32.36 -11.42
CA ARG A 22 33.92 33.77 -11.05
C ARG A 22 33.57 34.72 -12.19
N THR A 23 33.06 35.90 -11.85
CA THR A 23 33.53 37.17 -12.46
C THR A 23 33.75 38.20 -11.36
N ASN A 24 35.00 38.66 -11.31
CA ASN A 24 35.58 39.60 -10.35
C ASN A 24 35.48 41.01 -10.93
N CYS A 25 34.97 41.99 -10.18
CA CYS A 25 35.27 43.41 -10.43
C CYS A 25 35.55 44.09 -9.09
N LYS A 26 36.83 44.38 -8.84
CA LYS A 26 37.29 45.25 -7.74
C LYS A 26 37.06 46.72 -8.15
N PRO A 27 36.78 47.64 -7.20
CA PRO A 27 37.05 49.05 -7.41
C PRO A 27 38.44 49.41 -6.87
N SER A 28 39.29 49.96 -7.73
CA SER A 28 40.51 50.69 -7.34
C SER A 28 40.16 52.14 -7.02
N GLY A 29 40.76 52.69 -5.97
CA GLY A 29 40.44 54.02 -5.43
C GLY A 29 41.04 55.22 -6.15
N ALA A 30 40.37 56.35 -5.90
CA ALA A 30 40.82 57.74 -5.77
C ALA A 30 41.66 58.42 -6.88
N ARG A 31 41.06 59.45 -7.52
CA ARG A 31 41.51 60.86 -7.40
C ARG A 31 40.53 61.87 -8.01
N THR A 32 40.67 63.09 -7.51
CA THR A 32 39.88 64.33 -7.56
C THR A 32 39.71 65.00 -8.93
N GLY A 33 38.56 65.65 -9.16
CA GLY A 33 38.37 66.65 -10.21
C GLY A 33 36.98 67.29 -10.16
N VAL A 34 36.94 68.62 -9.98
CA VAL A 34 35.75 69.48 -9.92
C VAL A 34 35.16 69.66 -11.33
N GLY A 35 33.83 69.59 -11.50
CA GLY A 35 33.19 69.95 -12.76
C GLY A 35 31.67 69.69 -12.82
N SER A 36 30.94 70.74 -13.19
CA SER A 36 29.48 70.89 -13.25
C SER A 36 28.70 69.82 -14.04
N GLY A 37 27.55 69.42 -13.46
CA GLY A 37 26.25 69.31 -14.12
C GLY A 37 26.05 68.29 -15.24
N VAL A 38 25.49 67.11 -14.89
CA VAL A 38 24.53 66.37 -15.73
C VAL A 38 23.53 65.66 -14.80
N LEU A 39 22.23 65.89 -14.99
CA LEU A 39 21.14 65.15 -14.34
C LEU A 39 21.16 63.70 -14.86
N ASP A 40 21.75 62.79 -14.10
CA ASP A 40 21.78 61.38 -14.46
C ASP A 40 20.43 60.74 -14.06
N ARG A 41 19.52 60.63 -15.04
CA ARG A 41 18.31 59.83 -14.90
C ARG A 41 18.72 58.36 -14.82
N CYS A 42 18.98 57.88 -13.61
CA CYS A 42 19.09 56.45 -13.33
C CYS A 42 17.70 55.82 -13.51
N SER A 43 17.39 55.42 -14.74
CA SER A 43 16.29 54.51 -15.02
C SER A 43 16.60 53.18 -14.34
N THR A 44 15.99 52.97 -13.18
CA THR A 44 15.94 51.65 -12.55
C THR A 44 15.09 50.75 -13.43
N TRP A 45 15.73 50.08 -14.39
CA TRP A 45 15.11 48.98 -15.11
C TRP A 45 14.87 47.86 -14.09
N ARG A 46 13.64 47.79 -13.56
CA ARG A 46 13.16 46.55 -12.95
C ARG A 46 13.09 45.51 -14.06
N CYS A 47 14.08 44.62 -14.13
CA CYS A 47 13.92 43.37 -14.83
C CYS A 47 12.76 42.63 -14.15
N SER A 48 11.59 42.64 -14.80
CA SER A 48 10.51 41.72 -14.49
C SER A 48 11.02 40.33 -14.83
N VAL A 49 11.35 39.54 -13.81
CA VAL A 49 11.69 38.13 -14.00
C VAL A 49 10.38 37.43 -14.36
N THR A 50 10.15 37.20 -15.64
CA THR A 50 9.04 36.36 -16.09
C THR A 50 9.32 34.92 -15.67
N ALA A 51 8.43 34.35 -14.86
CA ALA A 51 8.54 32.97 -14.41
C ALA A 51 8.74 32.04 -15.60
N THR A 52 9.69 31.12 -15.48
CA THR A 52 9.96 30.12 -16.51
C THR A 52 8.78 29.15 -16.64
N THR A 53 8.61 28.52 -17.80
CA THR A 53 7.55 27.50 -18.00
C THR A 53 7.58 26.41 -16.93
N THR A 54 8.78 26.04 -16.45
CA THR A 54 8.97 25.08 -15.36
C THR A 54 8.41 25.57 -14.03
N GLU A 55 8.63 26.84 -13.68
CA GLU A 55 8.08 27.44 -12.46
C GLU A 55 6.55 27.57 -12.52
N ILE A 56 6.00 27.92 -13.70
CA ILE A 56 4.56 27.97 -13.93
C ILE A 56 3.93 26.57 -13.79
N MET A 57 4.55 25.54 -14.39
CA MET A 57 4.09 24.15 -14.25
C MET A 57 4.20 23.64 -12.82
N ALA A 58 5.27 23.98 -12.09
CA ALA A 58 5.43 23.63 -10.69
C ALA A 58 4.36 24.30 -9.81
N ALA A 59 4.12 25.60 -10.00
CA ALA A 59 3.07 26.34 -9.29
C ALA A 59 1.67 25.78 -9.58
N ARG A 60 1.40 25.42 -10.85
CA ARG A 60 0.13 24.78 -11.24
C ARG A 60 -0.06 23.42 -10.54
N ARG A 61 0.97 22.57 -10.51
CA ARG A 61 0.92 21.28 -9.78
C ARG A 61 0.71 21.47 -8.28
N GLN A 62 1.33 22.49 -7.69
CA GLN A 62 1.12 22.83 -6.29
C GLN A 62 -0.32 23.30 -6.03
N GLN A 63 -0.88 24.10 -6.94
CA GLN A 63 -2.27 24.54 -6.84
C GLN A 63 -3.26 23.38 -7.02
N GLU A 64 -3.03 22.49 -7.99
CA GLU A 64 -3.83 21.28 -8.19
C GLU A 64 -3.82 20.40 -6.94
N LYS A 65 -2.64 20.17 -6.37
CA LYS A 65 -2.50 19.41 -5.11
C LYS A 65 -3.23 20.09 -3.94
N LYS A 66 -3.14 21.41 -3.82
CA LYS A 66 -3.85 22.17 -2.78
C LYS A 66 -5.37 22.02 -2.94
N ASN A 67 -5.87 22.15 -4.16
CA ASN A 67 -7.30 21.99 -4.44
C ASN A 67 -7.78 20.58 -4.08
N GLU A 68 -7.00 19.56 -4.41
CA GLU A 68 -7.25 18.16 -4.02
C GLU A 68 -7.26 18.02 -2.49
N ASP A 69 -6.26 18.52 -1.78
CA ASP A 69 -6.22 18.47 -0.32
C ASP A 69 -7.44 19.15 0.34
N ASP A 70 -7.89 20.29 -0.21
CA ASP A 70 -9.05 21.03 0.28
C ASP A 70 -10.37 20.28 -0.01
N GLU A 71 -10.50 19.69 -1.19
CA GLU A 71 -11.62 18.80 -1.54
C GLU A 71 -11.69 17.62 -0.57
N TRP A 72 -10.56 16.95 -0.31
CA TRP A 72 -10.53 15.76 0.52
C TRP A 72 -10.88 16.10 1.98
N ARG A 73 -10.41 17.26 2.49
CA ARG A 73 -10.82 17.79 3.80
C ARG A 73 -12.30 18.11 3.88
N SER A 74 -12.93 18.52 2.77
CA SER A 74 -14.37 18.76 2.75
C SER A 74 -15.19 17.51 3.09
N TYR A 75 -14.64 16.29 2.95
CA TYR A 75 -15.29 15.04 3.34
C TYR A 75 -15.21 14.72 4.83
N LEU A 76 -14.52 15.56 5.60
CA LEU A 76 -14.45 15.49 7.05
C LEU A 76 -15.38 16.51 7.73
N SER A 77 -16.25 17.18 6.96
CA SER A 77 -17.23 18.09 7.54
C SER A 77 -18.17 17.32 8.50
N PRO A 78 -18.62 17.94 9.60
CA PRO A 78 -19.50 17.29 10.57
C PRO A 78 -20.75 16.69 9.92
N GLU A 79 -21.33 17.38 8.94
CA GLU A 79 -22.54 16.95 8.23
C GLU A 79 -22.31 15.67 7.43
N LYS A 80 -21.15 15.51 6.78
CA LYS A 80 -20.82 14.29 6.02
C LYS A 80 -20.45 13.13 6.94
N LEU A 81 -19.73 13.40 8.02
CA LEU A 81 -19.40 12.35 9.01
C LEU A 81 -20.66 11.84 9.71
N GLU A 82 -21.66 12.69 9.92
CA GLU A 82 -22.93 12.30 10.51
C GLU A 82 -23.69 11.26 9.67
N ILE A 83 -23.60 11.34 8.34
CA ILE A 83 -24.15 10.30 7.45
C ILE A 83 -23.54 8.94 7.79
N VAL A 84 -22.22 8.88 8.01
CA VAL A 84 -21.53 7.61 8.32
C VAL A 84 -21.91 7.09 9.70
N ARG A 85 -22.16 7.97 10.68
CA ARG A 85 -22.68 7.56 11.99
C ARG A 85 -24.07 6.94 11.87
N GLN A 86 -24.96 7.57 11.12
CA GLN A 86 -26.33 7.10 10.93
C GLN A 86 -26.42 5.78 10.15
N LEU A 87 -25.36 5.39 9.44
CA LEU A 87 -25.29 4.10 8.75
C LEU A 87 -24.97 2.92 9.68
N GLU A 88 -24.58 3.14 10.93
CA GLU A 88 -24.17 2.05 11.82
C GLU A 88 -25.24 0.95 11.99
N PRO A 89 -26.54 1.25 12.20
CA PRO A 89 -27.57 0.20 12.25
C PRO A 89 -27.71 -0.56 10.92
N TRP A 90 -27.48 0.10 9.79
CA TRP A 90 -27.50 -0.57 8.49
C TRP A 90 -26.30 -1.52 8.33
N VAL A 91 -25.12 -1.12 8.81
CA VAL A 91 -23.91 -1.96 8.85
C VAL A 91 -24.13 -3.18 9.73
N GLU A 92 -24.74 -2.99 10.89
CA GLU A 92 -25.12 -4.07 11.80
C GLU A 92 -25.96 -5.13 11.08
N GLU A 93 -26.98 -4.68 10.35
CA GLU A 93 -27.96 -5.56 9.71
C GLU A 93 -27.48 -6.17 8.38
N HIS A 94 -26.63 -5.46 7.62
CA HIS A 94 -26.33 -5.83 6.23
C HIS A 94 -24.86 -6.13 5.94
N VAL A 95 -23.92 -5.56 6.71
CA VAL A 95 -22.48 -5.72 6.48
C VAL A 95 -21.90 -6.77 7.41
N LEU A 96 -22.21 -6.72 8.71
CA LEU A 96 -21.72 -7.72 9.66
C LEU A 96 -22.11 -9.16 9.30
N PRO A 97 -23.32 -9.45 8.78
CA PRO A 97 -23.67 -10.80 8.36
C PRO A 97 -22.89 -11.33 7.14
N LEU A 98 -22.13 -10.48 6.44
CA LEU A 98 -21.23 -10.92 5.37
C LEU A 98 -19.97 -11.58 5.92
N LEU A 99 -19.61 -11.30 7.19
CA LEU A 99 -18.53 -12.00 7.88
C LEU A 99 -18.98 -13.44 8.15
N LYS A 100 -18.11 -14.39 7.84
CA LYS A 100 -18.39 -15.80 8.11
C LYS A 100 -18.19 -16.10 9.59
N PRO A 101 -19.10 -16.86 10.22
CA PRO A 101 -18.85 -17.42 11.55
C PRO A 101 -17.53 -18.18 11.56
N VAL A 102 -16.80 -18.11 12.68
CA VAL A 102 -15.47 -18.74 12.81
C VAL A 102 -15.57 -20.24 12.60
N GLU A 103 -16.61 -20.86 13.14
CA GLU A 103 -16.89 -22.29 13.08
C GLU A 103 -17.24 -22.77 11.66
N ALA A 104 -17.69 -21.85 10.79
CA ALA A 104 -17.97 -22.12 9.38
C ALA A 104 -16.82 -21.67 8.45
N SER A 105 -15.77 -21.06 9.00
CA SER A 105 -14.65 -20.54 8.24
C SER A 105 -13.58 -21.61 8.06
N TRP A 106 -13.09 -21.75 6.82
CA TRP A 106 -11.92 -22.57 6.55
C TRP A 106 -10.72 -22.08 7.36
N GLN A 107 -9.86 -23.01 7.78
CA GLN A 107 -8.62 -22.72 8.47
C GLN A 107 -7.42 -23.13 7.60
N PRO A 108 -6.25 -22.49 7.75
CA PRO A 108 -5.05 -22.86 6.99
C PRO A 108 -4.72 -24.36 7.07
N SER A 109 -4.97 -25.00 8.21
CA SER A 109 -4.76 -26.44 8.41
C SER A 109 -5.68 -27.33 7.57
N ASP A 110 -6.81 -26.83 7.07
CA ASP A 110 -7.68 -27.58 6.16
C ASP A 110 -7.04 -27.77 4.77
N LEU A 111 -6.07 -26.91 4.43
CA LEU A 111 -5.45 -26.81 3.10
C LEU A 111 -3.99 -27.26 3.07
N LEU A 112 -3.40 -27.56 4.23
CA LEU A 112 -1.98 -27.84 4.40
C LEU A 112 -1.77 -29.16 5.15
N PRO A 113 -0.65 -29.87 4.88
CA PRO A 113 -0.28 -31.03 5.70
C PRO A 113 -0.20 -30.67 7.18
N ASP A 114 -0.89 -31.42 8.03
CA ASP A 114 -0.87 -31.23 9.47
C ASP A 114 -0.27 -32.47 10.17
N PRO A 115 0.81 -32.31 10.96
CA PRO A 115 1.45 -33.42 11.64
C PRO A 115 0.57 -34.05 12.73
N ALA A 116 -0.35 -33.28 13.34
CA ALA A 116 -1.21 -33.81 14.40
C ALA A 116 -2.24 -34.82 13.86
N SER A 117 -2.82 -34.54 12.70
CA SER A 117 -3.77 -35.43 12.04
C SER A 117 -3.12 -36.57 11.24
N LEU A 118 -1.96 -36.34 10.62
CA LEU A 118 -1.33 -37.32 9.71
C LEU A 118 -0.28 -38.23 10.39
N GLY A 119 0.18 -37.87 11.58
CA GLY A 119 1.36 -38.49 12.19
C GLY A 119 2.65 -38.20 11.40
N SER A 120 3.80 -38.62 11.93
CA SER A 120 5.12 -38.31 11.35
C SER A 120 5.26 -38.77 9.90
N ASP A 121 4.96 -40.04 9.63
CA ASP A 121 5.15 -40.63 8.31
C ASP A 121 4.16 -40.07 7.28
N GLY A 122 2.90 -39.86 7.69
CA GLY A 122 1.88 -39.27 6.84
C GLY A 122 2.18 -37.81 6.49
N PHE A 123 2.61 -37.03 7.48
CA PHE A 123 3.06 -35.64 7.26
C PHE A 123 4.25 -35.58 6.32
N HIS A 124 5.26 -36.43 6.54
CA HIS A 124 6.44 -36.50 5.66
C HIS A 124 6.05 -36.80 4.22
N SER A 125 5.21 -37.82 4.00
CA SER A 125 4.70 -38.20 2.68
C SER A 125 3.91 -37.06 2.01
N ALA A 126 3.02 -36.39 2.77
CA ALA A 126 2.24 -35.27 2.27
C ALA A 126 3.11 -34.05 1.88
N CYS A 127 4.18 -33.76 2.64
CA CYS A 127 5.16 -32.74 2.30
C CYS A 127 5.93 -33.09 1.02
N LEU A 128 6.32 -34.35 0.83
CA LEU A 128 6.99 -34.79 -0.40
C LEU A 128 6.08 -34.63 -1.63
N ASP A 129 4.80 -35.02 -1.52
CA ASP A 129 3.82 -34.79 -2.60
C ASP A 129 3.67 -33.29 -2.90
N LEU A 130 3.50 -32.45 -1.87
CA LEU A 130 3.39 -31.00 -2.04
C LEU A 130 4.60 -30.41 -2.77
N ARG A 131 5.83 -30.82 -2.41
CA ARG A 131 7.07 -30.39 -3.07
C ARG A 131 7.14 -30.87 -4.52
N ALA A 132 6.76 -32.11 -4.80
CA ALA A 132 6.72 -32.66 -6.16
C ALA A 132 5.74 -31.88 -7.04
N ARG A 133 4.57 -31.52 -6.51
CA ARG A 133 3.59 -30.66 -7.21
C ARG A 133 4.09 -29.25 -7.42
N ALA A 134 4.75 -28.67 -6.41
CA ALA A 134 5.31 -27.33 -6.52
C ALA A 134 6.46 -27.25 -7.53
N ALA A 135 7.19 -28.35 -7.79
CA ALA A 135 8.31 -28.38 -8.73
C ALA A 135 7.92 -28.03 -10.18
N CYS A 136 6.68 -28.29 -10.60
CA CYS A 136 6.21 -27.97 -11.95
C CYS A 136 5.63 -26.55 -12.08
N VAL A 137 5.62 -25.75 -11.01
CA VAL A 137 5.15 -24.36 -11.06
C VAL A 137 6.26 -23.46 -11.62
N PRO A 138 6.00 -22.69 -12.70
CA PRO A 138 6.95 -21.73 -13.26
C PRO A 138 7.32 -20.61 -12.28
N ASP A 139 8.56 -20.16 -12.33
CA ASP A 139 9.09 -19.15 -11.40
C ASP A 139 8.35 -17.82 -11.51
N GLU A 140 7.84 -17.45 -12.69
CA GLU A 140 7.05 -16.22 -12.86
C GLU A 140 5.78 -16.24 -12.00
N LEU A 141 5.13 -17.41 -11.87
CA LEU A 141 3.96 -17.58 -11.01
C LEU A 141 4.33 -17.61 -9.53
N LEU A 142 5.52 -18.13 -9.20
CA LEU A 142 6.05 -18.10 -7.83
C LEU A 142 6.35 -16.66 -7.38
N VAL A 143 6.87 -15.81 -8.27
CA VAL A 143 7.06 -14.37 -7.98
C VAL A 143 5.73 -13.68 -7.71
N CYS A 144 4.68 -13.97 -8.49
CA CYS A 144 3.34 -13.47 -8.21
C CYS A 144 2.82 -13.95 -6.85
N LEU A 145 3.10 -15.22 -6.49
CA LEU A 145 2.71 -15.75 -5.19
C LEU A 145 3.44 -15.06 -4.03
N VAL A 146 4.73 -14.73 -4.19
CA VAL A 146 5.49 -13.92 -3.23
C VAL A 146 4.84 -12.55 -3.06
N ALA A 147 4.47 -11.88 -4.15
CA ALA A 147 3.82 -10.57 -4.07
C ALA A 147 2.49 -10.62 -3.32
N ASN A 148 1.66 -11.64 -3.61
CA ASN A 148 0.41 -11.88 -2.90
C ASN A 148 0.66 -12.14 -1.40
N MET A 149 1.56 -13.07 -1.08
CA MET A 149 1.86 -13.45 0.30
C MET A 149 2.44 -12.30 1.12
N VAL A 150 3.44 -11.57 0.59
CA VAL A 150 4.07 -10.45 1.28
C VAL A 150 3.05 -9.37 1.63
N THR A 151 2.07 -9.18 0.75
CA THR A 151 1.04 -8.18 0.99
C THR A 151 -0.04 -8.71 1.95
N GLU A 152 -0.40 -9.99 1.92
CA GLU A 152 -1.26 -10.60 2.95
C GLU A 152 -0.62 -10.51 4.35
N GLU A 153 0.69 -10.74 4.46
CA GLU A 153 1.45 -10.67 5.73
C GLU A 153 1.63 -9.24 6.28
N ALA A 154 1.49 -8.22 5.44
CA ALA A 154 1.52 -6.83 5.91
C ALA A 154 0.22 -6.40 6.61
N LEU A 155 -0.63 -7.37 7.00
CA LEU A 155 -1.89 -7.20 7.71
C LEU A 155 -1.86 -6.15 8.81
N PRO A 156 -0.88 -6.04 9.72
CA PRO A 156 -0.89 -5.01 10.77
C PRO A 156 -1.06 -3.57 10.24
N THR A 157 -0.67 -3.31 8.99
CA THR A 157 -0.81 -2.02 8.33
C THR A 157 -2.27 -1.68 8.00
N TYR A 158 -3.10 -2.67 7.68
CA TYR A 158 -4.43 -2.43 7.09
C TYR A 158 -5.50 -2.05 8.13
N PRO A 159 -5.68 -2.78 9.24
CA PRO A 159 -6.56 -2.36 10.33
C PRO A 159 -6.07 -1.05 10.95
N SER A 160 -4.75 -0.83 11.03
CA SER A 160 -4.20 0.47 11.44
C SER A 160 -4.63 1.60 10.52
N GLY A 161 -4.70 1.35 9.20
CA GLY A 161 -5.23 2.28 8.21
C GLY A 161 -6.74 2.54 8.40
N LEU A 162 -7.53 1.49 8.59
CA LEU A 162 -8.98 1.59 8.85
C LEU A 162 -9.27 2.34 10.15
N ASN A 163 -8.47 2.12 11.20
CA ASN A 163 -8.58 2.81 12.48
C ASN A 163 -8.17 4.29 12.44
N ARG A 164 -7.69 4.79 11.29
CA ARG A 164 -7.53 6.23 11.06
C ARG A 164 -8.79 6.88 10.51
N LEU A 165 -9.78 6.10 10.06
CA LEU A 165 -11.02 6.63 9.50
C LEU A 165 -11.91 7.17 10.63
N GLU A 166 -12.28 8.44 10.53
CA GLU A 166 -13.23 9.07 11.46
C GLU A 166 -14.55 8.29 11.46
N VAL A 167 -15.21 8.25 12.62
CA VAL A 167 -16.44 7.48 12.90
C VAL A 167 -16.27 5.96 12.91
N VAL A 168 -15.47 5.39 12.00
CA VAL A 168 -15.38 3.94 11.78
C VAL A 168 -14.36 3.26 12.69
N ARG A 169 -13.35 4.00 13.17
CA ARG A 169 -12.23 3.46 13.96
C ARG A 169 -12.67 2.69 15.21
N ASP A 170 -11.95 1.61 15.50
CA ASP A 170 -11.99 0.96 16.80
C ASP A 170 -11.21 1.78 17.83
N ALA A 171 -11.91 2.45 18.74
CA ALA A 171 -11.31 3.38 19.70
C ALA A 171 -10.61 2.69 20.88
N THR A 172 -10.98 1.44 21.20
CA THR A 172 -10.53 0.75 22.41
C THR A 172 -9.83 -0.58 22.14
N GLY A 173 -9.86 -1.06 20.90
CA GLY A 173 -9.47 -2.42 20.52
C GLY A 173 -10.57 -3.46 20.78
N ALA A 174 -11.68 -3.04 21.38
CA ALA A 174 -12.85 -3.87 21.66
C ALA A 174 -14.14 -3.04 21.60
N ASP A 175 -14.14 -1.95 20.84
CA ASP A 175 -15.31 -1.08 20.69
C ASP A 175 -16.51 -1.90 20.18
N GLY A 176 -17.69 -1.66 20.77
CA GLY A 176 -18.92 -2.40 20.50
C GLY A 176 -19.63 -2.00 19.21
N SER A 177 -19.22 -0.88 18.60
CA SER A 177 -19.81 -0.38 17.36
C SER A 177 -19.76 -1.41 16.24
N ALA A 178 -20.74 -1.36 15.34
CA ALA A 178 -20.80 -2.26 14.19
C ALA A 178 -19.54 -2.15 13.32
N TRP A 179 -19.03 -0.92 13.17
CA TRP A 179 -17.81 -0.62 12.43
C TRP A 179 -16.57 -1.28 13.05
N ALA A 180 -16.37 -1.15 14.36
CA ALA A 180 -15.22 -1.74 15.03
C ALA A 180 -15.28 -3.27 15.03
N ARG A 181 -16.48 -3.86 15.23
CA ARG A 181 -16.68 -5.31 15.07
C ARG A 181 -16.37 -5.77 13.64
N TRP A 182 -16.77 -5.00 12.63
CA TRP A 182 -16.41 -5.31 11.24
C TRP A 182 -14.90 -5.28 11.02
N ILE A 183 -14.18 -4.25 11.47
CA ILE A 183 -12.72 -4.17 11.33
C ILE A 183 -12.06 -5.41 11.94
N ARG A 184 -12.42 -5.78 13.17
CA ARG A 184 -11.84 -6.94 13.85
C ARG A 184 -12.20 -8.26 13.16
N GLY A 185 -13.45 -8.42 12.75
CA GLY A 185 -13.93 -9.61 12.03
C GLY A 185 -13.24 -9.78 10.68
N TRP A 186 -13.18 -8.72 9.86
CA TRP A 186 -12.44 -8.69 8.60
C TRP A 186 -10.95 -8.99 8.81
N SER A 187 -10.33 -8.40 9.83
CA SER A 187 -8.91 -8.64 10.14
C SER A 187 -8.65 -10.10 10.50
N ALA A 188 -9.55 -10.73 11.26
CA ALA A 188 -9.46 -12.14 11.61
C ALA A 188 -9.63 -13.05 10.38
N GLU A 189 -10.51 -12.66 9.44
CA GLU A 189 -10.62 -13.35 8.17
C GLU A 189 -9.34 -13.20 7.33
N GLU A 190 -8.79 -11.99 7.22
CA GLU A 190 -7.57 -11.72 6.43
C GLU A 190 -6.33 -12.43 6.94
N ASN A 191 -6.18 -12.57 8.26
CA ASN A 191 -5.00 -13.24 8.85
C ASN A 191 -4.78 -14.65 8.29
N ARG A 192 -5.86 -15.39 8.02
CA ARG A 192 -5.80 -16.76 7.52
C ARG A 192 -5.14 -16.84 6.13
N HIS A 193 -5.22 -15.79 5.33
CA HIS A 193 -4.62 -15.75 4.00
C HIS A 193 -3.09 -15.69 4.05
N GLY A 194 -2.53 -14.83 4.90
CA GLY A 194 -1.08 -14.77 5.15
C GLY A 194 -0.57 -16.10 5.68
N ASP A 195 -1.25 -16.66 6.69
CA ASP A 195 -0.92 -17.94 7.30
C ASP A 195 -0.84 -19.09 6.29
N VAL A 196 -1.87 -19.27 5.45
CA VAL A 196 -1.89 -20.38 4.50
C VAL A 196 -0.83 -20.23 3.41
N LEU A 197 -0.61 -19.01 2.92
CA LEU A 197 0.39 -18.74 1.88
C LEU A 197 1.82 -18.90 2.43
N ASN A 198 2.10 -18.36 3.61
CA ASN A 198 3.40 -18.47 4.25
C ASN A 198 3.79 -19.93 4.50
N ARG A 199 2.90 -20.69 5.14
CA ARG A 199 3.15 -22.11 5.42
C ARG A 199 3.26 -22.93 4.15
N TYR A 200 2.46 -22.66 3.12
CA TYR A 200 2.64 -23.26 1.80
C TYR A 200 4.05 -22.99 1.23
N MET A 201 4.48 -21.73 1.24
CA MET A 201 5.79 -21.33 0.72
C MET A 201 6.93 -22.00 1.50
N HIS A 202 6.80 -22.10 2.82
CA HIS A 202 7.75 -22.78 3.69
C HIS A 202 7.85 -24.29 3.36
N LEU A 203 6.71 -24.98 3.25
CA LEU A 203 6.66 -26.44 3.03
C LEU A 203 7.06 -26.85 1.61
N CYS A 204 6.74 -26.03 0.60
CA CYS A 204 6.98 -26.38 -0.80
C CYS A 204 8.45 -26.33 -1.22
N GLY A 205 9.30 -25.64 -0.45
CA GLY A 205 10.75 -25.59 -0.69
C GLY A 205 11.17 -24.87 -1.97
N ARG A 206 10.32 -24.01 -2.53
CA ARG A 206 10.59 -23.25 -3.77
C ARG A 206 10.98 -21.78 -3.53
N PHE A 207 11.10 -21.36 -2.27
CA PHE A 207 11.32 -19.96 -1.90
C PHE A 207 12.50 -19.81 -0.93
N ASP A 208 13.24 -18.71 -1.07
CA ASP A 208 14.13 -18.22 0.00
C ASP A 208 13.29 -17.48 1.05
N MET A 209 12.79 -18.24 2.03
CA MET A 209 11.91 -17.69 3.07
C MET A 209 12.56 -16.55 3.86
N ARG A 210 13.90 -16.55 4.01
CA ARG A 210 14.59 -15.49 4.73
C ARG A 210 14.46 -14.14 4.02
N GLU A 211 14.55 -14.13 2.69
CA GLU A 211 14.37 -12.89 1.93
C GLU A 211 12.90 -12.48 1.82
N VAL A 212 11.97 -13.44 1.79
CA VAL A 212 10.53 -13.14 1.87
C VAL A 212 10.17 -12.49 3.21
N GLU A 213 10.59 -13.09 4.33
CA GLU A 213 10.35 -12.58 5.70
C GLU A 213 10.98 -11.19 5.90
N ARG A 214 12.19 -10.96 5.40
CA ARG A 214 12.83 -9.63 5.41
C ARG A 214 12.02 -8.61 4.60
N THR A 215 11.41 -9.04 3.50
CA THR A 215 10.59 -8.17 2.66
C THR A 215 9.29 -7.80 3.39
N VAL A 216 8.62 -8.75 4.05
CA VAL A 216 7.49 -8.49 4.95
C VAL A 216 7.87 -7.48 6.03
N GLN A 217 8.98 -7.73 6.73
CA GLN A 217 9.45 -6.85 7.80
C GLN A 217 9.72 -5.42 7.29
N ARG A 218 10.34 -5.28 6.12
CA ARG A 218 10.58 -3.97 5.48
C ARG A 218 9.25 -3.29 5.11
N LEU A 219 8.28 -4.03 4.59
CA LEU A 219 6.99 -3.48 4.19
C LEU A 219 6.21 -2.97 5.39
N ILE A 220 6.04 -3.80 6.43
CA ILE A 220 5.35 -3.39 7.67
C ILE A 220 6.04 -2.17 8.30
N ARG A 221 7.38 -2.18 8.38
CA ARG A 221 8.16 -1.05 8.91
C ARG A 221 7.96 0.23 8.09
N SER A 222 7.85 0.11 6.77
CA SER A 222 7.65 1.26 5.89
C SER A 222 6.23 1.80 5.95
N GLY A 223 5.27 0.94 6.29
CA GLY A 223 3.84 1.23 6.26
C GLY A 223 3.34 1.48 4.84
N LEU A 224 2.06 1.81 4.75
CA LEU A 224 1.39 2.17 3.50
C LEU A 224 0.79 3.57 3.62
N ALA A 225 1.27 4.49 2.79
CA ALA A 225 0.69 5.82 2.69
C ALA A 225 -0.57 5.78 1.81
N VAL A 226 -1.71 5.45 2.41
CA VAL A 226 -3.00 5.62 1.74
C VAL A 226 -3.31 7.12 1.73
N PRO A 227 -3.54 7.74 0.55
CA PRO A 227 -3.77 9.18 0.47
C PRO A 227 -5.08 9.62 1.16
N ALA A 228 -5.96 8.69 1.56
CA ALA A 228 -7.26 8.96 2.19
C ALA A 228 -7.06 9.69 3.54
N PRO A 229 -7.49 10.94 3.70
CA PRO A 229 -7.20 11.73 4.88
C PRO A 229 -8.30 11.41 5.89
N ALA A 230 -8.13 10.36 6.70
CA ALA A 230 -9.08 9.93 7.74
C ALA A 230 -10.55 9.79 7.29
N SER A 231 -10.82 9.87 5.99
CA SER A 231 -12.16 10.06 5.46
C SER A 231 -12.75 8.70 5.15
N PRO A 232 -13.83 8.28 5.82
CA PRO A 232 -14.45 6.98 5.57
C PRO A 232 -14.92 6.81 4.12
N PHE A 233 -15.34 7.89 3.46
CA PHE A 233 -15.74 7.87 2.04
C PHE A 233 -14.61 7.40 1.13
N HIS A 234 -13.44 8.05 1.21
CA HIS A 234 -12.27 7.67 0.44
C HIS A 234 -11.70 6.32 0.89
N GLY A 235 -11.74 6.06 2.20
CA GLY A 235 -11.31 4.79 2.79
C GLY A 235 -12.06 3.60 2.20
N PHE A 236 -13.39 3.64 2.17
CA PHE A 236 -14.19 2.54 1.64
C PHE A 236 -14.12 2.40 0.12
N VAL A 237 -13.98 3.49 -0.64
CA VAL A 237 -13.69 3.41 -2.09
C VAL A 237 -12.35 2.71 -2.31
N TYR A 238 -11.33 3.08 -1.55
CA TYR A 238 -10.01 2.44 -1.62
C TYR A 238 -10.08 0.95 -1.27
N VAL A 239 -10.73 0.60 -0.15
CA VAL A 239 -10.89 -0.80 0.28
C VAL A 239 -11.65 -1.61 -0.77
N ALA A 240 -12.78 -1.11 -1.27
CA ALA A 240 -13.59 -1.83 -2.26
C ALA A 240 -12.81 -2.10 -3.58
N PHE A 241 -12.03 -1.12 -4.04
CA PHE A 241 -11.19 -1.29 -5.22
C PHE A 241 -10.11 -2.36 -4.98
N GLN A 242 -9.46 -2.29 -3.82
CA GLN A 242 -8.37 -3.19 -3.48
C GLN A 242 -8.86 -4.62 -3.30
N GLU A 243 -9.96 -4.85 -2.57
CA GLU A 243 -10.59 -6.17 -2.43
C GLU A 243 -10.93 -6.80 -3.79
N ARG A 244 -11.35 -5.98 -4.75
CA ARG A 244 -11.58 -6.46 -6.12
C ARG A 244 -10.28 -6.81 -6.84
N ALA A 245 -9.25 -5.97 -6.72
CA ALA A 245 -7.95 -6.20 -7.34
C ALA A 245 -7.32 -7.51 -6.84
N THR A 246 -7.43 -7.80 -5.55
CA THR A 246 -6.83 -8.98 -4.90
C THR A 246 -7.59 -10.25 -5.24
N ALA A 247 -8.93 -10.18 -5.29
CA ALA A 247 -9.75 -11.28 -5.80
C ALA A 247 -9.36 -11.68 -7.23
N ILE A 248 -9.05 -10.69 -8.09
CA ILE A 248 -8.56 -10.93 -9.45
C ILE A 248 -7.14 -11.53 -9.43
N ALA A 249 -6.22 -10.95 -8.66
CA ALA A 249 -4.83 -11.42 -8.57
C ALA A 249 -4.73 -12.87 -8.07
N HIS A 250 -5.42 -13.19 -6.96
CA HIS A 250 -5.51 -14.54 -6.41
C HIS A 250 -6.19 -15.50 -7.38
N GLY A 251 -7.34 -15.10 -7.94
CA GLY A 251 -8.09 -15.92 -8.89
C GLY A 251 -7.29 -16.25 -10.14
N ASN A 252 -6.52 -15.30 -10.67
CA ASN A 252 -5.65 -15.53 -11.82
C ASN A 252 -4.48 -16.44 -11.48
N THR A 253 -3.82 -16.22 -10.33
CA THR A 253 -2.73 -17.09 -9.85
C THR A 253 -3.22 -18.53 -9.70
N ALA A 254 -4.38 -18.72 -9.06
CA ALA A 254 -4.98 -20.05 -8.88
C ALA A 254 -5.27 -20.76 -10.22
N ARG A 255 -5.83 -20.06 -11.22
CA ARG A 255 -6.12 -20.63 -12.55
C ARG A 255 -4.85 -20.99 -13.31
N LEU A 256 -3.84 -20.12 -13.28
CA LEU A 256 -2.58 -20.33 -14.00
C LEU A 256 -1.78 -21.48 -13.39
N VAL A 257 -1.67 -21.54 -12.05
CA VAL A 257 -1.03 -22.67 -11.35
C VAL A 257 -1.80 -23.97 -11.59
N GLY A 258 -3.13 -23.93 -11.53
CA GLY A 258 -3.97 -25.11 -11.81
C GLY A 258 -3.85 -25.63 -13.24
N SER A 259 -3.62 -24.74 -14.21
CA SER A 259 -3.42 -25.10 -15.62
C SER A 259 -2.01 -25.63 -15.92
N ALA A 260 -1.01 -25.21 -15.14
CA ALA A 260 0.35 -25.73 -15.23
C ALA A 260 0.48 -27.19 -14.76
N TYR A 261 -0.51 -27.70 -14.03
CA TYR A 261 -0.52 -29.08 -13.59
C TYR A 261 -0.92 -30.02 -14.74
N PRO A 262 -0.12 -31.04 -15.08
CA PRO A 262 -0.55 -32.07 -16.04
C PRO A 262 -1.83 -32.70 -15.50
N ARG A 263 -2.93 -32.65 -16.25
CA ARG A 263 -4.15 -33.41 -15.89
C ARG A 263 -3.73 -34.86 -15.66
N ARG A 264 -3.76 -35.32 -14.41
CA ARG A 264 -3.63 -36.76 -14.10
C ARG A 264 -4.69 -37.44 -14.96
N ARG A 265 -4.27 -38.23 -15.96
CA ARG A 265 -5.17 -39.15 -16.64
C ARG A 265 -5.76 -40.02 -15.52
N ARG A 266 -7.05 -39.84 -15.24
CA ARG A 266 -7.80 -40.76 -14.39
C ARG A 266 -7.56 -42.16 -14.99
N ARG A 267 -6.85 -43.01 -14.24
CA ARG A 267 -6.84 -44.44 -14.50
C ARG A 267 -8.07 -45.03 -13.83
#